data_AF-H2YR59-F1
#
_entry.id   AF-H2YR59-F1
#
_cell.length_a   1.000
_cell.length_b   1.000
_cell.length_c   1.000
_cell.angle_alpha   90.00
_cell.angle_beta   90.00
_cell.angle_gamma   90.00
#
_symmetry.space_group_name_H-M   'P 1'
#
loop_
_entity.id
_entity.type
_entity.pdbx_description
1 polymer ?
#
loop_
_entity_poly.entity_id
_entity_poly.type
_entity_poly.pdbx_seq_one_letter_code
_entity_poly.pdbx_strand_id
1 'polypeptide(L)'
;MDVLSHMFKLISQLWMANSDEHRMNDLPMSLKSECSMLPFHVVIPPLEPIPPPNSAISQLMNSNAPCSFTFGEAPQDNYVISARQQSMMHVAIPGSSGKIDSLRRTFLGKVPNQDLKECIRCGITTTCNNLLRTTLKVWDQRFVRSCVCG
;
A
#
# COMPACT_ATOMS: atom_id res chain seq x y z
N MET A 1 15.38 -6.40 8.57
CA MET A 1 14.45 -5.92 9.61
C MET A 1 13.44 -5.02 8.94
N ASP A 2 12.17 -5.11 9.31
CA ASP A 2 11.17 -4.13 8.89
C ASP A 2 11.63 -2.73 9.36
N VAL A 3 11.61 -1.76 8.44
CA VAL A 3 12.16 -0.41 8.69
C VAL A 3 11.41 0.26 9.82
N LEU A 4 10.08 0.06 9.89
CA LEU A 4 9.26 0.60 10.98
C LEU A 4 9.63 -0.03 12.32
N SER A 5 9.80 -1.36 12.36
CA SER A 5 10.27 -2.07 13.54
C SER A 5 11.67 -1.60 14.00
N HIS A 6 12.57 -1.33 13.06
CA HIS A 6 13.91 -0.80 13.36
C HIS A 6 13.83 0.64 13.88
N MET A 7 13.04 1.51 13.25
CA MET A 7 12.81 2.87 13.74
C MET A 7 12.18 2.88 15.12
N PHE A 8 11.18 2.01 15.36
CA PHE A 8 10.55 1.86 16.67
C PHE A 8 11.59 1.48 17.74
N LYS A 9 12.42 0.47 17.48
CA LYS A 9 13.54 0.08 18.37
C LYS A 9 14.43 1.28 18.71
N LEU A 10 14.88 2.03 17.70
CA LEU A 10 15.79 3.16 17.88
C LEU A 10 15.14 4.30 18.67
N ILE A 11 13.90 4.65 18.34
CA ILE A 11 13.12 5.69 19.03
C ILE A 11 12.88 5.31 20.49
N SER A 12 12.51 4.05 20.76
CA SER A 12 12.33 3.56 22.13
C SER A 12 13.64 3.63 22.92
N GLN A 13 14.76 3.23 22.33
CA GLN A 13 16.06 3.30 23.01
C GLN A 13 16.51 4.74 23.30
N LEU A 14 16.29 5.66 22.36
CA LEU A 14 16.54 7.09 22.56
C LEU A 14 15.63 7.69 23.63
N TRP A 15 14.35 7.34 23.63
CA TRP A 15 13.38 7.79 24.64
C TRP A 15 13.79 7.34 26.06
N MET A 16 14.19 6.08 26.20
CA MET A 16 14.65 5.54 27.48
C MET A 16 15.96 6.21 27.95
N ALA A 17 16.87 6.54 27.03
CA ALA A 17 18.10 7.25 27.35
C ALA A 17 17.88 8.72 27.72
N ASN A 18 16.84 9.36 27.19
CA ASN A 18 16.47 10.74 27.52
C ASN A 18 15.73 10.85 28.87
N SER A 19 15.08 9.77 29.32
CA SER A 19 14.34 9.75 30.59
C SER A 19 15.24 9.73 31.83
N ASP A 20 16.51 9.33 31.66
CA ASP A 20 17.58 9.48 32.64
C ASP A 20 18.52 10.60 32.15
N GLU A 21 18.45 11.82 32.70
CA GLU A 21 19.26 12.97 32.22
C GLU A 21 20.77 12.68 32.11
N HIS A 22 21.30 11.74 32.90
CA HIS A 22 22.70 11.31 32.85
C HIS A 22 23.05 10.46 31.62
N ARG A 23 22.08 9.78 30.99
CA ARG A 23 22.33 8.77 29.94
C ARG A 23 22.31 9.31 28.53
N MET A 24 21.95 10.57 28.34
CA MET A 24 21.98 11.22 27.03
C MET A 24 23.43 11.50 26.55
N ASN A 25 24.36 11.76 27.48
CA ASN A 25 25.79 11.90 27.16
C ASN A 25 26.47 10.55 26.90
N ASP A 26 25.98 9.46 27.52
CA ASP A 26 26.51 8.09 27.40
C ASP A 26 25.70 7.20 26.45
N LEU A 27 25.19 7.78 25.35
CA LEU A 27 24.47 6.99 24.36
C LEU A 27 25.45 5.99 23.68
N PRO A 28 25.13 4.68 23.62
CA PRO A 28 26.02 3.67 23.05
C PRO A 28 26.47 4.04 21.63
N MET A 29 27.76 3.88 21.34
CA MET A 29 28.31 4.13 19.99
C MET A 29 27.63 3.27 18.91
N SER A 30 27.20 2.06 19.27
CA SER A 30 26.40 1.19 18.40
C SER A 30 25.06 1.83 18.02
N LEU A 31 24.38 2.48 18.97
CA LEU A 31 23.11 3.15 18.73
C LEU A 31 23.28 4.38 17.83
N LYS A 32 24.32 5.19 18.08
CA LYS A 32 24.67 6.33 17.21
C LYS A 32 24.96 5.89 15.78
N SER A 33 25.70 4.78 15.64
CA SER A 33 26.00 4.18 14.33
C SER A 33 24.74 3.67 13.63
N GLU A 34 23.85 2.94 14.33
CA GLU A 34 22.58 2.47 13.76
C GLU A 34 21.71 3.66 13.28
N CYS A 35 21.62 4.74 14.05
CA CYS A 35 20.90 5.96 13.64
C CYS A 35 21.51 6.62 12.40
N SER A 36 22.83 6.65 12.26
CA SER A 36 23.52 7.24 11.11
C SER A 36 23.32 6.44 9.80
N MET A 37 22.94 5.17 9.92
CA MET A 37 22.69 4.27 8.79
C MET A 37 21.22 4.27 8.35
N LEU A 38 20.37 5.08 8.98
CA LEU A 38 18.97 5.20 8.60
C LEU A 38 18.86 5.79 7.19
N PRO A 39 17.97 5.22 6.35
CA PRO A 39 17.71 5.79 5.03
C PRO A 39 17.10 7.19 5.16
N PHE A 40 17.54 8.12 4.31
CA PHE A 40 17.05 9.50 4.29
C PHE A 40 15.54 9.60 3.96
N HIS A 41 14.99 8.61 3.26
CA HIS A 41 13.57 8.49 2.99
C HIS A 41 13.08 7.08 3.31
N VAL A 42 12.01 7.01 4.09
CA VAL A 42 11.24 5.80 4.32
C VAL A 42 9.86 5.99 3.70
N VAL A 43 9.55 5.18 2.71
CA VAL A 43 8.22 5.17 2.09
C VAL A 43 7.31 4.34 3.00
N ILE A 44 6.47 5.02 3.79
CA ILE A 44 5.45 4.37 4.62
C ILE A 44 4.20 4.16 3.75
N PRO A 45 3.78 2.90 3.49
CA PRO A 45 2.51 2.63 2.83
C PRO A 45 1.36 3.29 3.59
N PRO A 46 0.37 3.90 2.91
CA PRO A 46 -0.79 4.46 3.58
C PRO A 46 -1.47 3.41 4.47
N LEU A 47 -1.79 3.81 5.71
CA LEU A 47 -2.41 2.93 6.72
C LEU A 47 -3.85 2.58 6.35
N GLU A 48 -4.54 3.51 5.68
CA GLU A 48 -5.90 3.31 5.19
C GLU A 48 -5.87 2.81 3.73
N PRO A 49 -6.70 1.81 3.39
CA PRO A 49 -6.85 1.38 2.03
C PRO A 49 -7.59 2.47 1.24
N ILE A 50 -6.85 3.25 0.45
CA ILE A 50 -7.42 4.22 -0.49
C ILE A 50 -7.53 3.52 -1.85
N PRO A 51 -8.65 3.69 -2.59
CA PRO A 51 -8.73 3.23 -3.96
C PRO A 51 -7.55 3.80 -4.76
N PRO A 52 -6.79 2.98 -5.50
CA PRO A 52 -5.71 3.48 -6.33
C PRO A 52 -6.20 4.61 -7.24
N PRO A 53 -5.36 5.61 -7.56
CA PRO A 53 -5.78 6.78 -8.34
C PRO A 53 -6.36 6.44 -9.71
N ASN A 54 -5.92 5.33 -10.29
CA ASN A 54 -6.41 4.80 -11.57
C ASN A 54 -7.69 3.95 -11.44
N SER A 55 -8.17 3.66 -10.22
CA SER A 55 -9.39 2.88 -10.03
C SER A 55 -10.62 3.63 -10.53
N ALA A 56 -11.62 2.89 -10.99
CA ALA A 56 -12.90 3.47 -11.42
C ALA A 56 -13.54 4.32 -10.30
N ILE A 57 -13.44 3.90 -9.04
CA ILE A 57 -13.93 4.68 -7.90
C ILE A 57 -13.17 5.99 -7.74
N SER A 58 -11.84 5.99 -7.77
CA SER A 58 -11.05 7.23 -7.63
C SER A 58 -11.37 8.21 -8.77
N GLN A 59 -11.50 7.70 -9.99
CA GLN A 59 -11.87 8.50 -11.15
C GLN A 59 -13.28 9.07 -11.06
N LEU A 60 -14.26 8.29 -10.61
CA LEU A 60 -15.62 8.77 -10.36
C LEU A 60 -15.65 9.84 -9.25
N MET A 61 -14.86 9.67 -8.18
CA MET A 61 -14.76 10.67 -7.11
C MET A 61 -14.11 11.98 -7.57
N ASN A 62 -13.20 11.91 -8.55
CA ASN A 62 -12.50 13.09 -9.10
C ASN A 62 -13.23 13.73 -10.29
N SER A 63 -14.26 13.09 -10.84
CA SER A 63 -15.06 13.64 -11.93
C SER A 63 -16.07 14.65 -11.39
N ASN A 64 -15.98 15.89 -11.86
CA ASN A 64 -16.95 16.95 -11.52
C ASN A 64 -18.22 16.92 -12.40
N ALA A 65 -18.32 15.99 -13.35
CA ALA A 65 -19.45 15.87 -14.27
C ALA A 65 -20.39 14.72 -13.87
N PRO A 66 -21.72 14.89 -14.00
CA PRO A 66 -22.67 13.82 -13.74
C PRO A 66 -22.50 12.68 -14.75
N CYS A 67 -22.31 11.46 -14.26
CA CYS A 67 -22.24 10.25 -15.07
C CYS A 67 -23.63 9.63 -15.22
N SER A 68 -23.99 9.22 -16.44
CA SER A 68 -25.22 8.47 -16.74
C SER A 68 -24.89 7.01 -17.04
N PHE A 69 -25.68 6.09 -16.51
CA PHE A 69 -25.49 4.64 -16.69
C PHE A 69 -26.81 3.97 -17.07
N THR A 70 -26.75 3.06 -18.04
CA THR A 70 -27.89 2.24 -18.45
C THR A 70 -27.70 0.82 -17.92
N PHE A 71 -28.75 0.25 -17.32
CA PHE A 71 -28.70 -1.12 -16.84
C PHE A 71 -28.46 -2.10 -17.99
N GLY A 72 -27.50 -3.02 -17.82
CA GLY A 72 -27.16 -4.03 -18.81
C GLY A 72 -26.21 -3.56 -19.91
N GLU A 73 -25.85 -2.27 -19.95
CA GLU A 73 -24.88 -1.73 -20.89
C GLU A 73 -23.54 -1.47 -20.21
N ALA A 74 -22.46 -1.90 -20.85
CA ALA A 74 -21.12 -1.51 -20.40
C ALA A 74 -20.97 0.01 -20.58
N PRO A 75 -20.36 0.73 -19.62
CA PRO A 75 -20.10 2.15 -19.75
C PRO A 75 -19.29 2.40 -21.04
N GLN A 76 -19.86 3.18 -21.96
CA GLN A 76 -19.23 3.53 -23.24
C GLN A 76 -18.11 4.56 -23.05
N ASP A 77 -18.05 5.21 -21.89
CA ASP A 77 -17.01 6.17 -21.59
C ASP A 77 -15.64 5.47 -21.53
N ASN A 78 -14.79 5.85 -22.50
CA ASN A 78 -13.37 5.53 -22.52
C ASN A 78 -12.67 5.85 -21.19
N TYR A 79 -13.25 6.68 -20.33
CA TYR A 79 -12.77 6.99 -18.99
C TYR A 79 -12.72 5.76 -18.06
N VAL A 80 -13.78 4.93 -18.05
CA VAL A 80 -13.84 3.73 -17.18
C VAL A 80 -13.03 2.56 -17.77
N ILE A 81 -12.86 2.53 -19.09
CA ILE A 81 -12.12 1.47 -19.80
C ILE A 81 -10.61 1.77 -19.84
N SER A 82 -10.22 3.04 -20.02
CA SER A 82 -8.79 3.46 -19.97
C SER A 82 -8.20 3.33 -18.57
N ALA A 83 -9.01 3.51 -17.53
CA ALA A 83 -8.70 3.16 -16.13
C ALA A 83 -8.18 1.72 -15.98
N ARG A 84 -8.75 0.80 -16.76
CA ARG A 84 -8.44 -0.64 -16.73
C ARG A 84 -7.30 -1.02 -17.69
N GLN A 85 -7.12 -0.28 -18.79
CA GLN A 85 -6.17 -0.62 -19.85
C GLN A 85 -4.80 0.06 -19.70
N GLN A 86 -4.70 1.14 -18.93
CA GLN A 86 -3.38 1.69 -18.63
C GLN A 86 -2.69 0.80 -17.60
N SER A 87 -1.74 0.00 -18.08
CA SER A 87 -0.73 -0.72 -17.30
C SER A 87 0.20 0.21 -16.48
N MET A 88 -0.24 1.42 -16.18
CA MET A 88 0.60 2.45 -15.61
C MET A 88 0.45 2.46 -14.10
N MET A 89 1.56 2.06 -13.46
CA MET A 89 1.96 2.36 -12.09
C MET A 89 0.79 2.57 -11.14
N HIS A 90 0.40 1.53 -10.41
CA HIS A 90 -0.28 1.76 -9.13
C HIS A 90 0.55 2.79 -8.38
N VAL A 91 -0.01 3.97 -8.17
CA VAL A 91 0.63 5.04 -7.43
C VAL A 91 0.15 4.86 -6.00
N ALA A 92 0.93 4.08 -5.24
CA ALA A 92 0.75 3.90 -3.80
C ALA A 92 0.65 5.23 -3.04
N ILE A 93 1.46 6.20 -3.50
CA ILE A 93 1.67 7.54 -2.94
C ILE A 93 1.88 8.45 -4.14
N PRO A 94 1.25 9.64 -4.22
CA PRO A 94 1.48 10.61 -5.31
C PRO A 94 2.98 10.77 -5.63
N GLY A 95 3.38 10.52 -6.87
CA GLY A 95 4.79 10.58 -7.32
C GLY A 95 5.58 9.27 -7.21
N SER A 96 5.04 8.23 -6.58
CA SER A 96 5.63 6.88 -6.57
C SER A 96 5.14 6.04 -7.74
N SER A 97 5.99 5.13 -8.20
CA SER A 97 5.85 4.46 -9.48
C SER A 97 5.62 2.94 -9.38
N GLY A 98 5.17 2.42 -8.23
CA GLY A 98 5.10 0.98 -7.99
C GLY A 98 3.89 0.48 -7.22
N LYS A 99 3.55 -0.79 -7.48
CA LYS A 99 2.41 -1.50 -6.93
C LYS A 99 2.57 -1.77 -5.43
N ILE A 100 1.46 -1.81 -4.72
CA ILE A 100 1.37 -2.25 -3.32
C ILE A 100 0.43 -3.45 -3.23
N ASP A 101 0.79 -4.43 -2.43
CA ASP A 101 -0.16 -5.41 -1.89
C ASP A 101 -0.93 -4.74 -0.77
N SER A 102 -2.17 -4.36 -1.01
CA SER A 102 -2.96 -3.58 -0.07
C SER A 102 -3.44 -4.40 1.13
N LEU A 103 -3.51 -5.73 1.01
CA LEU A 103 -3.82 -6.61 2.14
C LEU A 103 -2.61 -6.75 3.06
N ARG A 104 -1.43 -6.98 2.48
CA ARG A 104 -0.17 -7.17 3.22
C ARG A 104 0.52 -5.84 3.56
N ARG A 105 0.06 -4.74 2.97
CA ARG A 105 0.66 -3.40 3.05
C ARG A 105 2.14 -3.40 2.65
N THR A 106 2.49 -4.17 1.64
CA THR A 106 3.89 -4.32 1.16
C THR A 106 4.05 -3.72 -0.22
N PHE A 107 5.11 -2.93 -0.41
CA PHE A 107 5.49 -2.45 -1.74
C PHE A 107 6.03 -3.60 -2.60
N LEU A 108 5.49 -3.72 -3.81
CA LEU A 108 5.79 -4.79 -4.76
C LEU A 108 6.71 -4.33 -5.90
N GLY A 109 7.04 -3.04 -5.96
CA GLY A 109 7.83 -2.48 -7.05
C GLY A 109 7.01 -2.16 -8.31
N LYS A 110 7.70 -1.72 -9.36
CA LYS A 110 7.07 -1.30 -10.63
C LYS A 110 6.52 -2.50 -11.42
N VAL A 111 7.29 -3.58 -11.44
CA VAL A 111 7.02 -4.81 -12.18
C VAL A 111 7.13 -5.98 -11.20
N PRO A 112 6.06 -6.30 -10.47
CA PRO A 112 6.06 -7.44 -9.57
C PRO A 112 6.10 -8.76 -10.36
N ASN A 113 6.96 -9.67 -9.92
CA ASN A 113 7.12 -11.01 -10.52
C ASN A 113 6.12 -12.04 -9.98
N GLN A 114 5.17 -11.60 -9.15
CA GLN A 114 4.22 -12.46 -8.44
C GLN A 114 2.84 -12.35 -9.08
N ASP A 115 2.05 -13.42 -8.99
CA ASP A 115 0.65 -13.37 -9.40
C ASP A 115 -0.12 -12.40 -8.51
N LEU A 116 -0.87 -11.52 -9.15
CA LEU A 116 -1.67 -10.50 -8.49
C LEU A 116 -3.16 -10.73 -8.73
N LYS A 117 -3.96 -10.40 -7.73
CA LYS A 117 -5.40 -10.25 -7.86
C LYS A 117 -5.79 -8.82 -7.54
N GLU A 118 -6.64 -8.28 -8.40
CA GLU A 118 -7.10 -6.89 -8.34
C GLU A 118 -8.63 -6.85 -8.24
N CYS A 119 -9.15 -5.93 -7.43
CA CYS A 119 -10.59 -5.69 -7.37
C CYS A 119 -11.04 -4.86 -8.56
N ILE A 120 -11.96 -5.38 -9.35
CA ILE A 120 -12.54 -4.66 -10.50
C ILE A 120 -13.36 -3.42 -10.15
N ARG A 121 -13.74 -3.25 -8.87
CA ARG A 121 -14.52 -2.10 -8.37
C ARG A 121 -13.58 -0.99 -7.93
N CYS A 122 -12.72 -1.26 -6.96
CA CYS A 122 -11.88 -0.25 -6.33
C CYS A 122 -10.41 -0.29 -6.72
N GLY A 123 -9.97 -1.23 -7.57
CA GLY A 123 -8.58 -1.35 -8.01
C GLY A 123 -7.60 -1.88 -6.96
N ILE A 124 -8.05 -2.20 -5.74
CA ILE A 124 -7.15 -2.70 -4.69
C ILE A 124 -6.45 -4.00 -5.15
N THR A 125 -5.14 -4.11 -4.94
CA THR A 125 -4.33 -5.21 -5.46
C THR A 125 -3.65 -5.98 -4.34
N THR A 126 -3.49 -7.29 -4.50
CA THR A 126 -2.77 -8.13 -3.53
C THR A 126 -2.11 -9.33 -4.20
N THR A 127 -1.06 -9.85 -3.59
CA THR A 127 -0.31 -11.01 -4.10
C THR A 127 -1.01 -12.33 -3.75
N CYS A 128 -1.03 -13.25 -4.71
CA CYS A 128 -1.67 -14.56 -4.60
C CYS A 128 -0.73 -15.67 -4.08
N ASN A 129 0.46 -15.31 -3.58
CA ASN A 129 1.55 -16.26 -3.29
C ASN A 129 1.12 -17.52 -2.50
N ASN A 130 1.50 -18.69 -3.02
CA ASN A 130 1.54 -19.99 -2.34
C ASN A 130 0.24 -20.43 -1.65
N LEU A 131 -0.91 -20.14 -2.26
CA LEU A 131 -2.20 -20.59 -1.75
C LEU A 131 -2.52 -21.98 -2.29
N LEU A 132 -2.46 -22.99 -1.44
CA LEU A 132 -3.09 -24.30 -1.69
C LEU A 132 -4.60 -24.08 -1.96
N ARG A 133 -5.24 -24.92 -2.77
CA ARG A 133 -6.66 -24.76 -3.16
C ARG A 133 -7.62 -24.52 -1.99
N THR A 134 -7.37 -25.11 -0.83
CA THR A 134 -8.17 -24.93 0.40
C THR A 134 -7.98 -23.56 1.04
N THR A 135 -6.77 -22.99 0.93
CA THR A 135 -6.45 -21.65 1.45
C THR A 135 -6.98 -20.52 0.56
N LEU A 136 -7.29 -20.80 -0.72
CA LEU A 136 -7.88 -19.82 -1.64
C LEU A 136 -9.21 -19.26 -1.12
N LYS A 137 -10.09 -20.11 -0.56
CA LYS A 137 -11.39 -19.63 -0.02
C LYS A 137 -11.23 -18.67 1.15
N VAL A 138 -10.31 -18.97 2.06
CA VAL A 138 -10.00 -18.10 3.21
C VAL A 138 -9.36 -16.80 2.73
N TRP A 139 -8.48 -16.91 1.74
CA TRP A 139 -7.84 -15.75 1.13
C TRP A 139 -8.85 -14.86 0.40
N ASP A 140 -9.81 -15.44 -0.32
CA ASP A 140 -10.88 -14.71 -0.99
C ASP A 140 -11.77 -13.98 0.02
N GLN A 141 -12.12 -14.63 1.13
CA GLN A 141 -12.85 -13.97 2.22
C GLN A 141 -12.05 -12.83 2.84
N ARG A 142 -10.73 -12.99 3.01
CA ARG A 142 -9.85 -11.90 3.47
C ARG A 142 -9.80 -10.76 2.47
N PHE A 143 -9.69 -11.09 1.18
CA PHE A 143 -9.69 -10.10 0.10
C PHE A 143 -10.98 -9.28 0.07
N VAL A 144 -12.13 -9.92 0.15
CA VAL A 144 -13.44 -9.25 0.26
C VAL A 144 -13.49 -8.39 1.53
N ARG A 145 -13.18 -8.97 2.71
CA ARG A 145 -13.18 -8.21 3.98
C ARG A 145 -12.26 -7.00 4.00
N SER A 146 -11.15 -7.05 3.27
CA SER A 146 -10.17 -5.97 3.21
C SER A 146 -10.32 -5.06 1.98
N CYS A 147 -11.22 -5.39 1.05
CA CYS A 147 -11.55 -4.51 -0.06
C CYS A 147 -12.23 -3.25 0.49
N VAL A 148 -11.86 -2.07 -0.02
CA VAL A 148 -12.63 -0.82 0.22
C VAL A 148 -14.11 -1.00 -0.14
N CYS A 149 -14.39 -1.90 -1.08
CA CYS A 149 -15.69 -2.14 -1.65
C CYS A 149 -16.57 -3.15 -0.88
N GLY A 150 -16.01 -3.85 0.12
CA GLY A 150 -16.59 -5.08 0.67
C GLY A 150 -16.55 -6.21 -0.36
#